data_AF-A0A350UQA6-F1
#
_entry.id   AF-A0A350UQA6-F1
#
_cell.length_a   1.000
_cell.length_b   1.000
_cell.length_c   1.000
_cell.angle_alpha   90.00
_cell.angle_beta   90.00
_cell.angle_gamma   90.00
#
_symmetry.space_group_name_H-M   'P 1'
#
loop_
_entity.id
_entity.type
_entity.pdbx_description
1 polymer ?
#
loop_
_entity_poly.entity_id
_entity_poly.type
_entity_poly.pdbx_seq_one_letter_code
_entity_poly.pdbx_strand_id
1 'polypeptide(L)'
;NPAPPAGLDWDLWLGPGPARPFNSLLFADSYNHCSFWDYTRGWTPGMAPHIIDLPIWALNLGVPEVTTCLGGRDVIQDDGDAPDVQEVTWRYPKMTMSWTMNCANSFAYDFGRGKPARRLGIYFHGLNGTLYTDYGKHEIVPEGDLLKDRTPPPESIPPSPGHERQWLDSIKSRVEPDCCVDYHYKVDMAITLAGLSYLLKRSVRFDPVREKIVGDREAERMARPEYRRPWKFPAQYL
;
A
#
# COMPACT_ATOMS: atom_id res chain seq x y z
N ASN A 1 22.17 -7.39 -20.22
CA ASN A 1 20.90 -8.14 -20.28
C ASN A 1 20.86 -9.05 -21.48
N PRO A 2 20.32 -10.28 -21.35
CA PRO A 2 20.12 -11.20 -22.46
C PRO A 2 19.04 -10.69 -23.43
N ALA A 3 18.99 -11.27 -24.62
CA ALA A 3 17.86 -11.07 -25.53
C ALA A 3 16.58 -11.68 -24.92
N PRO A 4 15.38 -11.14 -25.22
CA PRO A 4 14.11 -11.78 -24.86
C PRO A 4 14.06 -13.24 -25.34
N PRO A 5 13.39 -14.15 -24.59
CA PRO A 5 13.13 -15.50 -25.05
C PRO A 5 12.43 -15.52 -26.41
N ALA A 6 12.72 -16.53 -27.23
CA ALA A 6 12.08 -16.70 -28.53
C ALA A 6 10.55 -16.77 -28.38
N GLY A 7 9.82 -15.96 -29.16
CA GLY A 7 8.36 -15.87 -29.11
C GLY A 7 7.79 -14.86 -28.10
N LEU A 8 8.63 -14.25 -27.25
CA LEU A 8 8.20 -13.16 -26.37
C LEU A 8 8.20 -11.82 -27.12
N ASP A 9 7.02 -11.25 -27.31
CA ASP A 9 6.89 -9.83 -27.67
C ASP A 9 7.08 -8.99 -26.41
N TRP A 10 8.33 -8.56 -26.19
CA TRP A 10 8.69 -7.76 -25.02
C TRP A 10 8.02 -6.39 -25.03
N ASP A 11 7.83 -5.77 -26.20
CA ASP A 11 7.21 -4.44 -26.29
C ASP A 11 5.74 -4.49 -25.88
N LEU A 12 5.04 -5.55 -26.32
CA LEU A 12 3.67 -5.82 -25.91
C LEU A 12 3.58 -6.15 -24.42
N TRP A 13 4.50 -6.95 -23.89
CA TRP A 13 4.54 -7.30 -22.46
C TRP A 13 4.72 -6.07 -21.57
N LEU A 14 5.60 -5.13 -21.94
CA LEU A 14 5.77 -3.86 -21.22
C LEU A 14 4.51 -2.98 -21.25
N GLY A 15 3.67 -3.14 -22.27
CA GLY A 15 2.43 -2.40 -22.42
C GLY A 15 2.63 -0.88 -22.48
N PRO A 16 1.78 -0.08 -21.80
CA PRO A 16 1.82 1.38 -21.85
C PRO A 16 2.98 2.01 -21.08
N GLY A 17 3.69 1.22 -20.28
CA GLY A 17 4.79 1.69 -19.45
C GLY A 17 6.02 2.15 -20.26
N PRO A 18 7.00 2.78 -19.59
CA PRO A 18 8.26 3.18 -20.19
C PRO A 18 9.00 1.99 -20.82
N ALA A 19 9.47 2.17 -22.06
CA ALA A 19 10.25 1.14 -22.74
C ALA A 19 11.58 0.89 -22.03
N ARG A 20 11.98 -0.38 -21.91
CA ARG A 20 13.27 -0.76 -21.33
C ARG A 20 13.83 -2.03 -21.96
N PRO A 21 15.15 -2.26 -21.92
CA PRO A 21 15.73 -3.54 -22.33
C PRO A 21 15.13 -4.70 -21.55
N PHE A 22 15.08 -5.89 -22.16
CA PHE A 22 14.64 -7.10 -21.49
C PHE A 22 15.35 -7.26 -20.14
N ASN A 23 14.58 -7.60 -19.11
CA ASN A 23 15.11 -7.91 -17.80
C ASN A 23 14.39 -9.17 -17.29
N SER A 24 15.16 -10.22 -17.01
CA SER A 24 14.60 -11.51 -16.61
C SER A 24 13.94 -11.49 -15.24
N LEU A 25 14.36 -10.59 -14.34
CA LEU A 25 13.71 -10.41 -13.04
C LEU A 25 12.36 -9.72 -13.21
N LEU A 26 12.30 -8.64 -14.00
CA LEU A 26 11.03 -7.99 -14.32
C LEU A 26 10.05 -8.95 -14.99
N PHE A 27 10.52 -9.85 -15.86
CA PHE A 27 9.68 -10.84 -16.52
C PHE A 27 9.26 -12.03 -15.62
N ALA A 28 9.95 -12.26 -14.49
CA ALA A 28 9.81 -13.50 -13.74
C ALA A 28 8.42 -13.66 -13.09
N ASP A 29 8.01 -12.68 -12.28
CA ASP A 29 6.77 -12.72 -11.51
C ASP A 29 6.40 -11.36 -10.89
N SER A 30 5.19 -11.28 -10.33
CA SER A 30 4.67 -10.09 -9.66
C SER A 30 5.47 -9.66 -8.43
N TYR A 31 6.16 -10.59 -7.77
CA TYR A 31 6.99 -10.26 -6.61
C TYR A 31 8.18 -9.40 -7.05
N ASN A 32 8.86 -9.78 -8.14
CA ASN A 32 9.99 -9.02 -8.68
C ASN A 32 9.58 -7.66 -9.26
N HIS A 33 8.33 -7.50 -9.71
CA HIS A 33 7.83 -6.20 -10.20
C HIS A 33 7.96 -5.09 -9.15
N CYS A 34 7.90 -5.41 -7.86
CA CYS A 34 8.04 -4.48 -6.74
C CYS A 34 9.43 -3.81 -6.67
N SER A 35 10.42 -4.36 -7.39
CA SER A 35 11.76 -3.78 -7.49
C SER A 35 11.86 -2.69 -8.57
N PHE A 36 10.81 -2.51 -9.38
CA PHE A 36 10.82 -1.62 -10.54
C PHE A 36 9.79 -0.49 -10.41
N TRP A 37 10.27 0.73 -10.20
CA TRP A 37 9.48 1.92 -9.91
C TRP A 37 8.42 2.23 -10.97
N ASP A 38 8.80 2.15 -12.24
CA ASP A 38 7.89 2.50 -13.34
C ASP A 38 6.70 1.53 -13.50
N TYR A 39 6.76 0.36 -12.87
CA TYR A 39 5.77 -0.72 -13.01
C TYR A 39 4.90 -0.89 -11.77
N THR A 40 5.47 -0.69 -10.58
CA THR A 40 4.75 -0.90 -9.30
C THR A 40 4.84 0.28 -8.35
N ARG A 41 5.69 1.28 -8.63
CA ARG A 41 6.09 2.33 -7.67
C ARG A 41 6.78 1.77 -6.41
N GLY A 42 7.33 0.56 -6.50
CA GLY A 42 8.18 -0.01 -5.47
C GLY A 42 7.49 -0.98 -4.52
N TRP A 43 8.16 -1.27 -3.41
CA TRP A 43 7.71 -2.23 -2.41
C TRP A 43 6.57 -1.72 -1.52
N THR A 44 6.40 -0.40 -1.34
CA THR A 44 5.25 0.13 -0.59
C THR A 44 3.92 -0.27 -1.22
N PRO A 45 3.65 -0.04 -2.52
CA PRO A 45 2.43 -0.56 -3.15
C PRO A 45 2.36 -2.09 -3.20
N GLY A 46 3.48 -2.79 -3.22
CA GLY A 46 3.51 -4.26 -3.16
C GLY A 46 3.09 -4.83 -1.81
N MET A 47 3.38 -4.14 -0.70
CA MET A 47 3.19 -4.66 0.66
C MET A 47 2.14 -3.91 1.48
N ALA A 48 2.05 -2.59 1.35
CA ALA A 48 1.15 -1.76 2.13
C ALA A 48 -0.33 -2.19 2.00
N PRO A 49 -0.88 -2.56 0.83
CA PRO A 49 -2.28 -3.00 0.74
C PRO A 49 -2.58 -4.18 1.65
N HIS A 50 -1.62 -5.07 1.89
CA HIS A 50 -1.78 -6.22 2.77
C HIS A 50 -1.75 -5.86 4.26
N ILE A 51 -1.33 -4.65 4.63
CA ILE A 51 -1.10 -4.25 6.03
C ILE A 51 -2.01 -3.09 6.43
N ILE A 52 -2.10 -2.05 5.60
CA ILE A 52 -2.89 -0.85 5.89
C ILE A 52 -4.39 -1.08 5.66
N ASP A 53 -4.77 -2.16 4.96
CA ASP A 53 -6.15 -2.63 4.87
C ASP A 53 -6.80 -2.76 6.25
N LEU A 54 -6.11 -3.40 7.20
CA LEU A 54 -6.65 -3.66 8.54
C LEU A 54 -7.03 -2.37 9.30
N PRO A 55 -6.16 -1.35 9.47
CA PRO A 55 -6.57 -0.10 10.10
C PRO A 55 -7.61 0.68 9.30
N ILE A 56 -7.58 0.63 7.97
CA ILE A 56 -8.60 1.28 7.13
C ILE A 56 -9.97 0.65 7.36
N TRP A 57 -10.05 -0.67 7.38
CA TRP A 57 -11.28 -1.40 7.65
C TRP A 57 -11.76 -1.23 9.09
N ALA A 58 -10.90 -1.51 10.07
CA ALA A 58 -11.26 -1.53 11.49
C ALA A 58 -11.71 -0.15 12.01
N LEU A 59 -11.14 0.94 11.48
CA LEU A 59 -11.49 2.30 11.86
C LEU A 59 -12.44 2.98 10.86
N ASN A 60 -12.89 2.24 9.83
CA ASN A 60 -13.72 2.75 8.72
C ASN A 60 -13.17 4.07 8.14
N LEU A 61 -11.87 4.07 7.80
CA LEU A 61 -11.21 5.24 7.23
C LEU A 61 -11.64 5.48 5.78
N GLY A 62 -11.61 6.74 5.35
CA GLY A 62 -11.74 7.14 3.96
C GLY A 62 -10.39 7.26 3.27
N VAL A 63 -10.22 8.30 2.45
CA VAL A 63 -8.94 8.69 1.84
C VAL A 63 -8.24 9.74 2.74
N PRO A 64 -6.91 9.74 2.87
CA PRO A 64 -6.20 10.73 3.67
C PRO A 64 -6.26 12.13 3.05
N GLU A 65 -6.30 13.16 3.91
CA GLU A 65 -6.35 14.57 3.53
C GLU A 65 -4.97 15.13 3.18
N VAL A 66 -3.92 14.60 3.83
CA VAL A 66 -2.53 14.99 3.59
C VAL A 66 -1.66 13.75 3.63
N THR A 67 -0.85 13.58 2.59
CA THR A 67 0.12 12.49 2.49
C THR A 67 1.52 13.05 2.35
N THR A 68 2.47 12.54 3.11
CA THR A 68 3.90 12.84 2.97
C THR A 68 4.66 11.53 2.84
N CYS A 69 5.52 11.41 1.84
CA CYS A 69 6.42 10.28 1.68
C CYS A 69 7.86 10.74 1.52
N LEU A 70 8.75 10.09 2.25
CA LEU A 70 10.19 10.20 2.16
C LEU A 70 10.76 8.80 1.95
N GLY A 71 11.94 8.71 1.37
CA GLY A 71 12.58 7.44 1.14
C GLY A 71 13.73 7.57 0.17
N GLY A 72 14.35 6.43 -0.13
CA GLY A 72 15.50 6.36 -0.99
C GLY A 72 15.85 4.93 -1.33
N ARG A 73 16.90 4.81 -2.13
CA ARG A 73 17.56 3.54 -2.43
C ARG A 73 18.99 3.68 -1.96
N ASP A 74 19.26 3.21 -0.76
CA ASP A 74 20.48 3.54 -0.03
C ASP A 74 21.47 2.38 0.06
N VAL A 75 21.00 1.13 0.03
CA VAL A 75 21.83 -0.05 0.33
C VAL A 75 21.69 -1.18 -0.68
N ILE A 76 20.52 -1.39 -1.27
CA ILE A 76 20.28 -2.48 -2.22
C ILE A 76 20.90 -2.13 -3.59
N GLN A 77 21.77 -3.01 -4.06
CA GLN A 77 22.46 -2.90 -5.35
C GLN A 77 22.07 -4.07 -6.26
N ASP A 78 20.84 -4.05 -6.75
CA ASP A 78 20.33 -4.98 -7.76
C ASP A 78 19.83 -4.23 -9.02
N ASP A 79 19.25 -4.97 -9.97
CA ASP A 79 18.73 -4.44 -11.24
C ASP A 79 17.52 -3.50 -11.10
N GLY A 80 16.90 -3.46 -9.92
CA GLY A 80 15.76 -2.61 -9.60
C GLY A 80 16.15 -1.14 -9.38
N ASP A 81 15.14 -0.28 -9.46
CA ASP A 81 15.24 1.17 -9.26
C ASP A 81 14.24 1.68 -8.21
N ALA A 82 13.45 0.78 -7.62
CA ALA A 82 12.56 1.11 -6.52
C ALA A 82 13.33 1.47 -5.24
N PRO A 83 12.76 2.35 -4.40
CA PRO A 83 13.27 2.63 -3.05
C PRO A 83 13.38 1.35 -2.21
N ASP A 84 14.46 1.25 -1.42
CA ASP A 84 14.66 0.18 -0.44
C ASP A 84 14.27 0.60 0.99
N VAL A 85 14.04 1.90 1.20
CA VAL A 85 13.45 2.47 2.42
C VAL A 85 12.41 3.51 2.05
N GLN A 86 11.24 3.45 2.67
CA GLN A 86 10.19 4.47 2.56
C GLN A 86 9.49 4.69 3.90
N GLU A 87 9.28 5.96 4.23
CA GLU A 87 8.47 6.43 5.34
C GLU A 87 7.30 7.22 4.78
N VAL A 88 6.09 6.82 5.13
CA VAL A 88 4.86 7.49 4.71
C VAL A 88 4.08 7.92 5.93
N THR A 89 3.56 9.14 5.90
CA THR A 89 2.60 9.63 6.88
C THR A 89 1.33 10.07 6.17
N TRP A 90 0.21 9.48 6.58
CA TRP A 90 -1.14 9.82 6.13
C TRP A 90 -1.90 10.50 7.25
N ARG A 91 -2.39 11.71 6.98
CA ARG A 91 -3.30 12.42 7.87
C ARG A 91 -4.74 12.13 7.48
N TYR A 92 -5.48 11.55 8.41
CA TYR A 92 -6.94 11.42 8.35
C TYR A 92 -7.58 12.44 9.30
N PRO A 93 -8.90 12.72 9.22
CA PRO A 93 -9.54 13.76 10.03
C PRO A 93 -9.25 13.65 11.54
N LYS A 94 -9.26 12.42 12.08
CA LYS A 94 -9.14 12.15 13.53
C LYS A 94 -7.86 11.44 13.95
N MET A 95 -6.98 11.06 13.02
CA MET A 95 -5.78 10.31 13.35
C MET A 95 -4.69 10.49 12.30
N THR A 96 -3.47 10.05 12.64
CA THR A 96 -2.35 9.97 11.72
C THR A 96 -1.91 8.51 11.65
N MET A 97 -1.78 7.99 10.43
CA MET A 97 -1.23 6.67 10.18
C MET A 97 0.17 6.82 9.61
N SER A 98 1.11 6.05 10.11
CA SER A 98 2.49 6.02 9.61
C SER A 98 2.80 4.63 9.07
N TRP A 99 3.51 4.58 7.95
CA TRP A 99 4.00 3.35 7.33
C TRP A 99 5.49 3.45 7.14
N THR A 100 6.18 2.44 7.64
CA THR A 100 7.62 2.27 7.52
C THR A 100 7.88 1.01 6.72
N MET A 101 8.55 1.17 5.59
CA MET A 101 9.02 0.07 4.77
C MET A 101 10.54 0.11 4.73
N ASN A 102 11.17 -1.02 5.03
CA ASN A 102 12.61 -1.19 4.94
C ASN A 102 12.92 -2.59 4.42
N CYS A 103 13.53 -2.66 3.24
CA CYS A 103 13.89 -3.91 2.58
C CYS A 103 15.21 -4.50 3.12
N ALA A 104 16.01 -3.73 3.83
CA ALA A 104 17.32 -4.13 4.32
C ALA A 104 17.31 -4.60 5.78
N ASN A 105 16.39 -4.07 6.59
CA ASN A 105 16.25 -4.41 7.99
C ASN A 105 14.77 -4.49 8.37
N SER A 106 14.44 -5.47 9.19
CA SER A 106 13.08 -5.84 9.54
C SER A 106 12.83 -5.88 11.06
N PHE A 107 13.72 -5.29 11.84
CA PHE A 107 13.53 -5.13 13.29
C PHE A 107 12.49 -4.05 13.58
N ALA A 108 11.50 -4.39 14.42
CA ALA A 108 10.52 -3.45 14.92
C ALA A 108 11.11 -2.57 16.05
N TYR A 109 10.43 -1.48 16.39
CA TYR A 109 10.73 -0.64 17.56
C TYR A 109 10.37 -1.32 18.89
N ASP A 110 10.89 -2.53 19.14
CA ASP A 110 10.54 -3.31 20.34
C ASP A 110 11.48 -3.08 21.53
N PHE A 111 12.60 -2.35 21.35
CA PHE A 111 13.57 -1.92 22.37
C PHE A 111 13.84 -2.96 23.47
N GLY A 112 13.96 -4.25 23.09
CA GLY A 112 14.29 -5.32 24.02
C GLY A 112 13.09 -6.07 24.64
N ARG A 113 11.87 -5.89 24.13
CA ARG A 113 10.75 -6.80 24.43
C ARG A 113 10.84 -8.08 23.61
N GLY A 114 11.64 -9.02 24.08
CA GLY A 114 11.56 -10.43 23.68
C GLY A 114 12.51 -10.88 22.56
N LYS A 115 12.24 -12.08 22.02
CA LYS A 115 12.95 -12.62 20.86
C LYS A 115 12.40 -11.98 19.58
N PRO A 116 13.22 -11.79 18.53
CA PRO A 116 12.75 -11.23 17.27
C PRO A 116 11.48 -11.96 16.79
N ALA A 117 10.38 -11.23 16.67
CA ALA A 117 9.10 -11.73 16.19
C ALA A 117 8.67 -10.98 14.93
N ARG A 118 7.61 -11.49 14.29
CA ARG A 118 7.15 -11.23 12.91
C ARG A 118 7.37 -9.79 12.40
N ARG A 119 7.86 -9.70 11.16
CA ARG A 119 8.42 -8.52 10.45
C ARG A 119 7.39 -7.62 9.76
N LEU A 120 6.11 -7.79 10.11
CA LEU A 120 4.96 -7.06 9.60
C LEU A 120 3.97 -6.96 10.76
N GLY A 121 3.53 -5.75 11.08
CA GLY A 121 2.64 -5.53 12.21
C GLY A 121 2.05 -4.15 12.21
N ILE A 122 0.95 -4.00 12.94
CA ILE A 122 0.17 -2.79 13.07
C ILE A 122 0.09 -2.44 14.55
N TYR A 123 0.25 -1.15 14.83
CA TYR A 123 0.21 -0.60 16.17
C TYR A 123 -0.92 0.41 16.22
N PHE A 124 -1.96 0.12 17.01
CA PHE A 124 -3.00 1.09 17.32
C PHE A 124 -2.68 1.74 18.66
N HIS A 125 -2.23 2.99 18.62
CA HIS A 125 -2.02 3.79 19.82
C HIS A 125 -3.33 4.45 20.25
N GLY A 126 -3.98 3.87 21.25
CA GLY A 126 -5.19 4.39 21.86
C GLY A 126 -4.90 5.14 23.17
N LEU A 127 -5.95 5.77 23.73
CA LEU A 127 -5.85 6.52 24.98
C LEU A 127 -5.44 5.66 26.18
N ASN A 128 -5.98 4.44 26.29
CA ASN A 128 -5.81 3.58 27.46
C ASN A 128 -4.72 2.51 27.26
N GLY A 129 -4.13 2.41 26.07
CA GLY A 129 -3.14 1.39 25.75
C GLY A 129 -2.89 1.27 24.25
N THR A 130 -1.92 0.42 23.92
CA THR A 130 -1.49 0.12 22.55
C THR A 130 -1.85 -1.31 22.18
N LEU A 131 -2.54 -1.50 21.05
CA LEU A 131 -2.78 -2.81 20.45
C LEU A 131 -1.71 -3.10 19.39
N TYR A 132 -0.97 -4.18 19.59
CA TYR A 132 -0.02 -4.79 18.65
C TYR A 132 -0.76 -5.90 17.93
N THR A 133 -0.88 -5.81 16.61
CA THR A 133 -1.68 -6.77 15.86
C THR A 133 -1.19 -7.06 14.45
N ASP A 134 -1.54 -8.26 13.99
CA ASP A 134 -1.53 -8.69 12.61
C ASP A 134 -2.75 -9.63 12.42
N TYR A 135 -2.91 -10.28 11.26
CA TYR A 135 -4.05 -11.19 11.01
C TYR A 135 -4.18 -12.40 11.95
N GLY A 136 -3.17 -12.72 12.76
CA GLY A 136 -3.18 -13.84 13.71
C GLY A 136 -2.78 -13.48 15.15
N LYS A 137 -2.21 -12.30 15.40
CA LYS A 137 -1.78 -11.84 16.72
C LYS A 137 -2.60 -10.62 17.16
N HIS A 138 -3.02 -10.64 18.42
CA HIS A 138 -3.65 -9.51 19.10
C HIS A 138 -3.08 -9.42 20.51
N GLU A 139 -2.26 -8.41 20.78
CA GLU A 139 -1.66 -8.18 22.08
C GLU A 139 -1.91 -6.73 22.50
N ILE A 140 -2.47 -6.53 23.69
CA ILE A 140 -2.71 -5.19 24.22
C ILE A 140 -1.71 -4.91 25.34
N VAL A 141 -1.01 -3.79 25.22
CA VAL A 141 -0.18 -3.22 26.28
C VAL A 141 -0.92 -2.02 26.87
N PRO A 142 -1.40 -2.12 28.13
CA PRO A 142 -2.00 -1.01 28.86
C PRO A 142 -1.09 0.20 28.98
N GLU A 143 -1.68 1.39 28.97
CA GLU A 143 -1.02 2.62 29.39
C GLU A 143 -1.18 2.77 30.90
N GLY A 144 -0.19 2.29 31.67
CA GLY A 144 -0.27 2.20 33.13
C GLY A 144 -1.51 1.44 33.59
N ASP A 145 -2.31 2.08 34.46
CA ASP A 145 -3.57 1.53 35.00
C ASP A 145 -4.83 2.01 34.25
N LEU A 146 -4.68 2.64 33.08
CA LEU A 146 -5.82 3.19 32.32
C LEU A 146 -6.70 2.10 31.69
N LEU A 147 -6.12 0.96 31.31
CA LEU A 147 -6.88 -0.18 30.78
C LEU A 147 -7.32 -1.13 31.91
N LYS A 148 -8.53 -0.88 32.41
CA LYS A 148 -9.12 -1.65 33.52
C LYS A 148 -9.61 -3.03 33.11
N ASP A 149 -10.20 -3.14 31.93
CA ASP A 149 -10.67 -4.40 31.36
C ASP A 149 -9.80 -4.78 30.16
N ARG A 150 -9.26 -6.00 30.21
CA ARG A 150 -8.42 -6.57 29.14
C ARG A 150 -9.12 -7.73 28.44
N THR A 151 -10.37 -7.99 28.78
CA THR A 151 -11.17 -9.05 28.20
C THR A 151 -11.48 -8.67 26.75
N PRO A 152 -11.07 -9.48 25.75
CA PRO A 152 -11.44 -9.24 24.36
C PRO A 152 -12.96 -9.26 24.19
N PRO A 153 -13.52 -8.46 23.26
CA PRO A 153 -14.93 -8.56 22.94
C PRO A 153 -15.24 -9.96 22.38
N PRO A 154 -16.48 -10.45 22.52
CA PRO A 154 -16.91 -11.67 21.86
C PRO A 154 -16.69 -11.59 20.35
N GLU A 155 -16.31 -12.71 19.74
CA GLU A 155 -16.19 -12.81 18.29
C GLU A 155 -17.53 -12.49 17.62
N SER A 156 -17.52 -11.50 16.74
CA SER A 156 -18.71 -11.00 16.03
C SER A 156 -18.56 -11.03 14.51
N ILE A 157 -17.34 -11.27 14.02
CA ILE A 157 -17.02 -11.27 12.61
C ILE A 157 -16.81 -12.73 12.17
N PRO A 158 -17.61 -13.24 11.22
CA PRO A 158 -17.48 -14.62 10.78
C PRO A 158 -16.16 -14.83 10.01
N PRO A 159 -15.57 -16.03 10.06
CA PRO A 159 -14.43 -16.36 9.21
C PRO A 159 -14.77 -16.19 7.73
N SER A 160 -13.82 -15.67 6.95
CA SER A 160 -13.96 -15.56 5.50
C SER A 160 -14.08 -16.97 4.88
N PRO A 161 -15.02 -17.19 3.94
CA PRO A 161 -15.11 -18.44 3.19
C PRO A 161 -14.00 -18.59 2.13
N GLY A 162 -13.12 -17.59 1.99
CA GLY A 162 -12.11 -17.47 0.93
C GLY A 162 -12.58 -16.57 -0.21
N HIS A 163 -11.64 -15.84 -0.82
CA HIS A 163 -11.94 -14.82 -1.84
C HIS A 163 -12.63 -15.43 -3.08
N GLU A 164 -12.18 -16.59 -3.55
CA GLU A 164 -12.77 -17.24 -4.74
C GLU A 164 -14.20 -17.70 -4.47
N ARG A 165 -14.45 -18.26 -3.27
CA ARG A 165 -15.80 -18.70 -2.88
C ARG A 165 -16.74 -17.50 -2.77
N GLN A 166 -16.31 -16.47 -2.03
CA GLN A 166 -17.10 -15.25 -1.86
C GLN A 166 -17.42 -14.58 -3.20
N TRP A 167 -16.47 -14.56 -4.15
CA TRP A 167 -16.70 -14.01 -5.48
C TRP A 167 -17.79 -14.78 -6.26
N LEU A 168 -17.75 -16.12 -6.23
CA LEU A 168 -18.79 -16.95 -6.86
C LEU A 168 -20.16 -16.74 -6.21
N ASP A 169 -20.20 -16.62 -4.88
CA ASP A 169 -21.44 -16.39 -4.15
C ASP A 169 -22.02 -15.00 -4.44
N SER A 170 -21.16 -13.99 -4.55
CA SER A 170 -21.49 -12.61 -4.94
C SER A 170 -22.09 -12.55 -6.35
N ILE A 171 -21.52 -13.29 -7.32
CA ILE A 171 -22.08 -13.38 -8.68
C ILE A 171 -23.51 -13.94 -8.66
N LYS A 172 -23.75 -14.99 -7.86
CA LYS A 172 -25.06 -15.66 -7.79
C LYS A 172 -26.09 -14.81 -7.05
N SER A 173 -25.71 -14.22 -5.93
CA SER A 173 -26.60 -13.45 -5.07
C SER A 173 -26.82 -12.02 -5.56
N ARG A 174 -25.93 -11.52 -6.42
CA ARG A 174 -25.85 -10.09 -6.82
C ARG A 174 -25.57 -9.15 -5.65
N VAL A 175 -24.96 -9.67 -4.59
CA VAL A 175 -24.42 -8.88 -3.47
C VAL A 175 -22.96 -8.61 -3.74
N GLU A 176 -22.49 -7.43 -3.36
CA GLU A 176 -21.09 -7.03 -3.50
C GLU A 176 -20.18 -7.83 -2.55
N PRO A 177 -19.01 -8.33 -2.99
CA PRO A 177 -18.05 -9.00 -2.11
C PRO A 177 -17.39 -8.01 -1.14
N ASP A 178 -16.84 -8.52 -0.03
CA ASP A 178 -16.18 -7.67 0.98
C ASP A 178 -14.98 -6.90 0.40
N CYS A 179 -14.23 -7.53 -0.50
CA CYS A 179 -13.10 -6.92 -1.21
C CYS A 179 -13.54 -6.29 -2.55
N CYS A 180 -14.46 -5.33 -2.51
CA CYS A 180 -14.94 -4.63 -3.71
C CYS A 180 -14.02 -3.48 -4.15
N VAL A 181 -14.26 -2.97 -5.36
CA VAL A 181 -13.47 -1.87 -5.95
C VAL A 181 -13.61 -0.58 -5.13
N ASP A 182 -14.82 -0.25 -4.69
CA ASP A 182 -15.11 0.96 -3.91
C ASP A 182 -14.42 0.94 -2.53
N TYR A 183 -14.31 -0.25 -1.93
CA TYR A 183 -13.51 -0.44 -0.73
C TYR A 183 -12.02 -0.25 -1.03
N HIS A 184 -11.51 -0.94 -2.04
CA HIS A 184 -10.08 -0.93 -2.37
C HIS A 184 -9.58 0.46 -2.79
N TYR A 185 -10.43 1.29 -3.39
CA TYR A 185 -10.15 2.69 -3.70
C TYR A 185 -9.56 3.45 -2.50
N LYS A 186 -10.10 3.23 -1.29
CA LYS A 186 -9.62 3.91 -0.06
C LYS A 186 -8.16 3.56 0.26
N VAL A 187 -7.81 2.29 0.05
CA VAL A 187 -6.46 1.75 0.27
C VAL A 187 -5.51 2.24 -0.82
N ASP A 188 -5.88 2.05 -2.08
CA ASP A 188 -5.05 2.39 -3.23
C ASP A 188 -4.78 3.89 -3.34
N MET A 189 -5.78 4.74 -3.06
CA MET A 189 -5.58 6.19 -3.06
C MET A 189 -4.55 6.65 -2.04
N ALA A 190 -4.53 6.09 -0.84
CA ALA A 190 -3.52 6.43 0.16
C ALA A 190 -2.10 6.13 -0.36
N ILE A 191 -1.93 4.98 -1.00
CA ILE A 191 -0.66 4.50 -1.55
C ILE A 191 -0.25 5.31 -2.78
N THR A 192 -1.17 5.58 -3.70
CA THR A 192 -0.92 6.38 -4.91
C THR A 192 -0.53 7.81 -4.55
N LEU A 193 -1.20 8.44 -3.56
CA LEU A 193 -0.79 9.74 -3.05
C LEU A 193 0.60 9.72 -2.41
N ALA A 194 1.00 8.60 -1.79
CA ALA A 194 2.34 8.43 -1.23
C ALA A 194 3.39 8.37 -2.34
N GLY A 195 3.16 7.61 -3.40
CA GLY A 195 4.03 7.57 -4.57
C GLY A 195 4.18 8.94 -5.24
N LEU A 196 3.09 9.71 -5.32
CA LEU A 196 3.13 11.08 -5.85
C LEU A 196 3.92 12.04 -4.95
N SER A 197 3.71 11.96 -3.62
CA SER A 197 4.47 12.74 -2.65
C SER A 197 5.97 12.43 -2.71
N TYR A 198 6.34 11.16 -2.87
CA TYR A 198 7.72 10.72 -3.05
C TYR A 198 8.38 11.37 -4.27
N LEU A 199 7.71 11.35 -5.43
CA LEU A 199 8.23 11.96 -6.66
C LEU A 199 8.40 13.47 -6.54
N LEU A 200 7.42 14.14 -5.94
CA LEU A 200 7.40 15.60 -5.80
C LEU A 200 8.32 16.12 -4.68
N LYS A 201 8.80 15.24 -3.79
CA LYS A 201 9.60 15.56 -2.60
C LYS A 201 8.91 16.57 -1.67
N ARG A 202 7.58 16.51 -1.59
CA ARG A 202 6.73 17.36 -0.74
C ARG A 202 5.42 16.67 -0.42
N SER A 203 4.71 17.17 0.59
CA SER A 203 3.38 16.68 0.94
C SER A 203 2.35 16.96 -0.15
N VAL A 204 1.42 16.03 -0.36
CA VAL A 204 0.26 16.18 -1.24
C VAL A 204 -0.99 16.36 -0.39
N ARG A 205 -1.80 17.38 -0.69
CA ARG A 205 -3.11 17.62 -0.06
C ARG A 205 -4.20 17.11 -0.98
N PHE A 206 -5.15 16.36 -0.44
CA PHE A 206 -6.27 15.79 -1.17
C PHE A 206 -7.58 16.14 -0.49
N ASP A 207 -8.58 16.55 -1.27
CA ASP A 207 -9.96 16.77 -0.83
C ASP A 207 -10.73 15.46 -1.07
N PRO A 208 -11.02 14.66 -0.02
CA PRO A 208 -11.69 13.37 -0.17
C PRO A 208 -13.18 13.50 -0.55
N VAL A 209 -13.76 14.70 -0.46
CA VAL A 209 -15.16 14.95 -0.86
C VAL A 209 -15.24 15.30 -2.33
N ARG A 210 -14.31 16.13 -2.82
CA ARG A 210 -14.24 16.51 -4.24
C ARG A 210 -13.40 15.57 -5.09
N GLU A 211 -12.66 14.66 -4.46
CA GLU A 211 -11.71 13.73 -5.05
C GLU A 211 -10.63 14.43 -5.89
N LYS A 212 -10.02 15.48 -5.31
CA LYS A 212 -9.05 16.33 -6.02
C LYS A 212 -7.84 16.66 -5.16
N ILE A 213 -6.70 16.76 -5.82
CA ILE A 213 -5.50 17.36 -5.22
C ILE A 213 -5.74 18.87 -5.05
N VAL A 214 -5.36 19.42 -3.90
CA VAL A 214 -5.69 20.80 -3.53
C VAL A 214 -4.46 21.70 -3.66
N GLY A 215 -4.56 22.71 -4.52
CA GLY A 215 -3.57 23.80 -4.58
C GLY A 215 -2.22 23.42 -5.21
N ASP A 216 -2.11 22.26 -5.86
CA ASP A 216 -0.87 21.79 -6.48
C ASP A 216 -1.11 21.28 -7.91
N ARG A 217 -0.98 22.20 -8.87
CA ARG A 217 -1.18 21.91 -10.30
C ARG A 217 -0.16 20.93 -10.88
N GLU A 218 1.06 20.92 -10.33
CA GLU A 218 2.10 20.00 -10.79
C GLU A 218 1.75 18.57 -10.34
N ALA A 219 1.31 18.41 -9.09
CA ALA A 219 0.82 17.15 -8.57
C ALA A 219 -0.41 16.64 -9.34
N GLU A 220 -1.40 17.51 -9.61
CA GLU A 220 -2.56 17.16 -10.46
C GLU A 220 -2.15 16.64 -11.84
N ARG A 221 -1.16 17.28 -12.47
CA ARG A 221 -0.63 16.84 -13.77
C ARG A 221 0.08 15.49 -13.65
N MET A 222 0.92 15.32 -12.64
CA MET A 222 1.69 14.08 -12.43
C MET A 222 0.84 12.90 -11.96
N ALA A 223 -0.35 13.14 -11.42
CA ALA A 223 -1.32 12.09 -11.11
C ALA A 223 -1.87 11.41 -12.37
N ARG A 224 -1.72 12.03 -13.55
CA ARG A 224 -2.09 11.44 -14.85
C ARG A 224 -0.87 10.78 -15.48
N PRO A 225 -0.88 9.44 -15.72
CA PRO A 225 0.27 8.77 -16.31
C PRO A 225 0.40 9.10 -17.80
N GLU A 226 1.64 9.13 -18.29
CA GLU A 226 1.95 9.24 -19.72
C GLU A 226 2.13 7.85 -20.31
N TYR A 227 1.31 7.50 -21.31
CA TYR A 227 1.37 6.20 -21.96
C TYR A 227 2.24 6.25 -23.21
N ARG A 228 3.11 5.24 -23.36
CA ARG A 228 3.90 5.04 -24.58
C ARG A 228 2.99 4.65 -25.75
N ARG A 229 3.31 5.13 -26.95
CA ARG A 229 2.60 4.69 -28.18
C ARG A 229 2.75 3.16 -28.38
N PRO A 230 1.74 2.48 -28.94
CA PRO A 230 0.48 3.00 -29.47
C PRO A 230 -0.61 3.22 -28.41
N TRP A 231 -0.34 2.91 -27.14
CA TRP A 231 -1.29 3.04 -26.05
C TRP A 231 -1.69 4.50 -25.83
N LYS A 232 -2.95 4.70 -25.45
CA LYS A 232 -3.51 6.01 -25.11
C LYS A 232 -4.16 5.93 -23.75
N PHE A 233 -3.76 6.82 -22.86
CA PHE A 233 -4.40 6.94 -21.56
C PHE A 233 -5.86 7.36 -21.76
N PRO A 234 -6.85 6.65 -21.17
CA PRO A 234 -8.26 6.88 -21.45
C PRO A 234 -8.79 8.08 -20.65
N ALA A 235 -8.32 9.29 -20.99
CA ALA A 235 -8.60 10.53 -20.27
C ALA A 235 -10.09 10.93 -20.21
N GLN A 236 -10.95 10.28 -21.00
CA GLN A 236 -12.40 10.49 -21.02
C GLN A 236 -13.14 10.01 -19.76
N TYR A 237 -12.48 9.21 -18.91
CA TYR A 237 -13.03 8.73 -17.63
C TYR A 237 -12.57 9.55 -16.42
N LEU A 238 -11.94 10.71 -16.64
CA LEU A 238 -11.48 11.64 -15.60
C LEU A 238 -12.33 12.91 -15.49
#